data_AF-A0A5K0ZX22-F1
#
_entry.id   AF-A0A5K0ZX22-F1
#
_cell.length_a   1.000
_cell.length_b   1.000
_cell.length_c   1.000
_cell.angle_alpha   90.00
_cell.angle_beta   90.00
_cell.angle_gamma   90.00
#
_symmetry.space_group_name_H-M   'P 1'
#
loop_
_entity.id
_entity.type
_entity.pdbx_description
1 polymer ?
#
loop_
_entity_poly.entity_id
_entity_poly.type
_entity_poly.pdbx_seq_one_letter_code
_entity_poly.pdbx_strand_id
1 'polypeptide(L)'
;MDLYHSADLCVDHQGTESVESITLNFKDVKKRGKKTYLKAQAFAAMPNLRLLRLNYAKIQGAYEDFPRRLKWLEWQGCPLESLPCNFNLEEIAVLDLCKSRICQVLKKQVRQTNK
;
A
#
# COMPACT_ATOMS: atom_id res chain seq x y z
N MET A 1 -29.93 0.90 9.80
CA MET A 1 -29.74 1.83 8.67
C MET A 1 -28.91 2.96 9.21
N ASP A 2 -27.64 3.04 8.85
CA ASP A 2 -26.89 4.30 8.82
C ASP A 2 -25.88 4.18 7.69
N LEU A 3 -25.99 5.12 6.75
CA LEU A 3 -25.50 5.06 5.39
C LEU A 3 -23.97 5.02 5.31
N TYR A 4 -23.45 4.01 4.60
CA TYR A 4 -22.19 4.10 3.88
C TYR A 4 -22.25 5.32 2.95
N HIS A 5 -21.69 6.46 3.36
CA HIS A 5 -21.31 7.50 2.40
C HIS A 5 -20.08 7.00 1.65
N SER A 6 -20.35 6.28 0.55
CA SER A 6 -19.43 6.17 -0.57
C SER A 6 -19.09 7.59 -1.00
N ALA A 7 -17.90 8.07 -0.65
CA ALA A 7 -17.33 9.19 -1.37
C ALA A 7 -16.96 8.64 -2.75
N ASP A 8 -17.82 8.89 -3.72
CA ASP A 8 -17.45 8.82 -5.13
C ASP A 8 -16.39 9.90 -5.35
N LEU A 9 -15.13 9.51 -5.17
CA LEU A 9 -13.99 10.31 -5.58
C LEU A 9 -14.02 10.32 -7.11
N CYS A 10 -14.42 11.45 -7.68
CA CYS A 10 -14.21 11.76 -9.08
C CYS A 10 -12.69 11.65 -9.33
N VAL A 11 -12.23 10.53 -9.87
CA VAL A 11 -10.84 10.37 -10.29
C VAL A 11 -10.76 11.05 -11.65
N ASP A 12 -10.50 12.35 -11.63
CA ASP A 12 -9.92 13.00 -12.80
C ASP A 12 -8.49 12.49 -12.94
N HIS A 13 -8.28 11.61 -13.91
CA HIS A 13 -7.02 10.93 -14.16
C HIS A 13 -5.95 11.90 -14.70
N GLN A 14 -6.33 13.08 -15.22
CA GLN A 14 -5.35 14.04 -15.75
C GLN A 14 -4.53 14.74 -14.66
N GLY A 15 -5.08 14.91 -13.45
CA GLY A 15 -4.37 15.57 -12.35
C GLY A 15 -3.34 14.69 -11.65
N THR A 16 -3.55 13.37 -11.63
CA THR A 16 -2.73 12.43 -10.86
C THR A 16 -1.44 12.01 -11.56
N GLU A 17 -1.33 12.25 -12.87
CA GLU A 17 -0.13 11.96 -13.65
C GLU A 17 1.09 12.75 -13.18
N SER A 18 0.90 13.93 -12.60
CA SER A 18 2.00 14.76 -12.06
C SER A 18 2.49 14.31 -10.68
N VAL A 19 1.74 13.44 -9.99
CA VAL A 19 2.02 13.10 -8.59
C VAL A 19 3.19 12.12 -8.50
N GLU A 20 4.33 12.59 -8.04
CA GLU A 20 5.52 11.76 -7.85
C GLU A 20 5.71 11.24 -6.41
N SER A 21 5.07 11.89 -5.44
CA SER A 21 5.28 11.59 -4.02
C SER A 21 4.00 11.74 -3.21
N ILE A 22 3.71 10.74 -2.39
CA ILE A 22 2.61 10.75 -1.42
C ILE A 22 3.14 10.39 -0.04
N THR A 23 2.76 11.20 0.95
CA THR A 23 3.03 10.92 2.36
C THR A 23 1.74 10.94 3.17
N LEU A 24 1.38 9.79 3.74
CA LEU A 24 0.21 9.62 4.59
C LEU A 24 0.66 9.06 5.94
N ASN A 25 0.31 9.74 7.03
CA ASN A 25 0.68 9.32 8.38
C ASN A 25 -0.55 9.26 9.29
N PHE A 26 -0.88 8.05 9.74
CA PHE A 26 -2.06 7.78 10.57
C PHE A 26 -1.69 7.45 12.02
N LYS A 27 -0.52 7.88 12.50
CA LYS A 27 -0.05 7.61 13.87
C LYS A 27 -1.07 8.02 14.92
N ASP A 28 -1.69 9.19 14.80
CA ASP A 28 -2.66 9.67 15.79
C ASP A 28 -4.00 8.95 15.69
N VAL A 29 -4.40 8.52 14.49
CA VAL A 29 -5.57 7.64 14.31
C VAL A 29 -5.34 6.31 15.02
N LYS A 30 -4.15 5.71 14.85
CA LYS A 30 -3.74 4.47 15.54
C LYS A 30 -3.71 4.64 17.06
N LYS A 31 -3.18 5.75 17.58
CA LYS A 31 -3.15 6.03 19.05
C LYS A 31 -4.55 6.04 19.65
N ARG A 32 -5.55 6.50 18.90
CA ARG A 32 -6.97 6.48 19.31
C ARG A 32 -7.63 5.11 19.15
N GLY A 33 -6.86 4.06 18.87
CA GLY A 33 -7.37 2.69 18.66
C GLY A 33 -8.12 2.49 17.35
N LYS A 34 -8.14 3.49 16.46
CA LYS A 34 -8.83 3.40 15.16
C LYS A 34 -7.91 2.81 14.09
N LYS A 35 -8.50 2.11 13.13
CA LYS A 35 -7.81 1.53 11.97
C LYS A 35 -8.08 2.38 10.73
N THR A 36 -7.05 2.60 9.92
CA THR A 36 -7.18 3.25 8.61
C THR A 36 -7.02 2.21 7.50
N TYR A 37 -7.90 2.27 6.51
CA TYR A 37 -7.88 1.41 5.33
C TYR A 37 -7.76 2.27 4.08
N LEU A 38 -6.86 1.89 3.18
CA LEU A 38 -6.70 2.50 1.87
C LEU A 38 -6.85 1.41 0.81
N LYS A 39 -7.44 1.75 -0.33
CA LYS A 39 -7.55 0.84 -1.47
C LYS A 39 -6.26 0.90 -2.29
N ALA A 40 -5.70 -0.25 -2.64
CA ALA A 40 -4.51 -0.33 -3.51
C ALA A 40 -4.74 0.39 -4.84
N GLN A 41 -5.94 0.24 -5.42
CA GLN A 41 -6.38 0.90 -6.64
C GLN A 41 -6.27 2.44 -6.60
N ALA A 42 -6.30 3.06 -5.42
CA ALA A 42 -6.12 4.52 -5.30
C ALA A 42 -4.74 4.99 -5.79
N PHE A 43 -3.74 4.11 -5.74
CA PHE A 43 -2.39 4.40 -6.21
C PHE A 43 -2.13 3.93 -7.64
N ALA A 44 -2.97 3.03 -8.17
CA ALA A 44 -2.85 2.52 -9.54
C ALA A 44 -2.97 3.63 -10.61
N ALA A 45 -3.80 4.65 -10.32
CA ALA A 45 -4.02 5.80 -11.21
C ALA A 45 -2.92 6.88 -11.13
N MET A 46 -1.77 6.58 -10.49
CA MET A 46 -0.65 7.52 -10.32
C MET A 46 0.62 6.93 -10.96
N PRO A 47 0.74 6.96 -12.29
CA PRO A 47 1.79 6.24 -13.02
C PRO A 47 3.22 6.74 -12.73
N ASN A 48 3.35 8.00 -12.28
CA ASN A 48 4.62 8.63 -11.95
C ASN A 48 4.95 8.60 -10.46
N LEU A 49 4.15 7.92 -9.63
CA LEU A 49 4.40 7.83 -8.19
C LEU A 49 5.68 7.03 -7.92
N ARG A 50 6.67 7.70 -7.31
CA ARG A 50 8.00 7.16 -7.00
C ARG A 50 8.26 7.04 -5.50
N LEU A 51 7.59 7.86 -4.69
CA LEU A 51 7.70 7.81 -3.23
C LEU A 51 6.33 7.64 -2.60
N LEU A 52 6.19 6.64 -1.74
CA LEU A 52 4.95 6.36 -1.03
C LEU A 52 5.23 6.07 0.44
N ARG A 53 4.72 6.94 1.34
CA ARG A 53 4.70 6.72 2.79
C ARG A 53 3.29 6.44 3.27
N LEU A 54 3.09 5.32 3.98
CA LEU A 54 1.78 4.77 4.37
C LEU A 54 1.73 4.42 5.85
N ASN A 55 2.20 5.32 6.71
CA ASN A 55 2.48 4.97 8.09
C ASN A 55 1.19 4.68 8.87
N TYR A 56 1.15 3.48 9.47
CA TYR A 56 0.04 2.96 10.26
C TYR A 56 -1.28 2.80 9.49
N ALA A 57 -1.22 2.67 8.15
CA ALA A 57 -2.35 2.31 7.32
C ALA A 57 -2.37 0.81 6.99
N LYS A 58 -3.58 0.28 6.74
CA LYS A 58 -3.78 -1.02 6.09
C LYS A 58 -4.17 -0.79 4.63
N ILE A 59 -3.63 -1.62 3.75
CA ILE A 59 -4.01 -1.62 2.35
C ILE A 59 -4.98 -2.78 2.08
N GLN A 60 -6.03 -2.49 1.33
CA GLN A 60 -7.05 -3.43 0.87
C GLN A 60 -7.01 -3.51 -0.66
N GLY A 61 -7.35 -4.68 -1.20
CA GLY A 61 -7.32 -4.94 -2.65
C GLY A 61 -6.07 -5.72 -3.07
N ALA A 62 -5.89 -5.85 -4.38
CA ALA A 62 -4.76 -6.55 -4.95
C ALA A 62 -3.50 -5.68 -4.88
N TYR A 63 -2.38 -6.27 -4.45
CA TYR A 63 -1.10 -5.57 -4.41
C TYR A 63 -0.45 -5.42 -5.80
N GLU A 64 -1.00 -6.12 -6.80
CA GLU A 64 -0.67 -5.95 -8.22
C GLU A 64 -1.04 -4.56 -8.76
N ASP A 65 -1.99 -3.90 -8.11
CA ASP A 65 -2.44 -2.55 -8.45
C ASP A 65 -1.47 -1.45 -7.97
N PHE A 66 -0.37 -1.80 -7.29
CA PHE A 66 0.61 -0.80 -6.83
C PHE A 66 1.37 -0.17 -8.01
N PRO A 67 1.77 1.12 -7.87
CA PRO A 67 2.55 1.81 -8.88
C PRO A 67 3.86 1.06 -9.16
N ARG A 68 4.10 0.74 -10.43
CA ARG A 68 5.27 -0.05 -10.85
C ARG A 68 6.60 0.70 -10.74
N ARG A 69 6.57 2.03 -10.82
CA ARG A 69 7.76 2.90 -10.78
C ARG A 69 8.16 3.35 -9.38
N LEU A 70 7.59 2.72 -8.35
CA LEU A 70 7.87 3.09 -6.97
C LEU A 70 9.34 2.82 -6.65
N LYS A 71 10.06 3.86 -6.22
CA LYS A 71 11.47 3.80 -5.81
C LYS A 71 11.63 3.73 -4.29
N TRP A 72 10.69 4.32 -3.55
CA TRP A 72 10.71 4.36 -2.10
C TRP A 72 9.34 3.98 -1.54
N LEU A 73 9.31 2.91 -0.74
CA LEU A 73 8.17 2.57 0.10
C LEU A 73 8.53 2.67 1.58
N GLU A 74 7.86 3.57 2.30
CA GLU A 74 7.87 3.62 3.76
C GLU A 74 6.51 3.15 4.28
N TRP A 75 6.50 2.04 5.00
CA TRP A 75 5.27 1.44 5.51
C TRP A 75 5.43 1.11 6.99
N GLN A 76 5.67 2.15 7.78
CA GLN A 76 5.83 2.02 9.22
C GLN A 76 4.56 1.42 9.85
N GLY A 77 4.73 0.41 10.69
CA GLY A 77 3.58 -0.25 11.31
C GLY A 77 2.74 -1.09 10.35
N CYS A 78 3.32 -1.51 9.21
CA CYS A 78 2.67 -2.43 8.28
C CYS A 78 2.10 -3.65 9.03
N PRO A 79 0.81 -3.96 8.83
CA PRO A 79 0.13 -5.02 9.57
C PRO A 79 0.45 -6.43 9.05
N LEU A 80 1.12 -6.53 7.89
CA LEU A 80 1.44 -7.81 7.26
C LEU A 80 2.59 -8.50 8.01
N GLU A 81 2.53 -9.82 8.04
CA GLU A 81 3.64 -10.66 8.52
C GLU A 81 4.67 -10.96 7.42
N SER A 82 4.25 -10.81 6.17
CA SER A 82 5.10 -10.99 4.99
C SER A 82 4.55 -10.19 3.82
N LEU A 83 5.40 -9.69 2.91
CA LEU A 83 4.87 -9.10 1.68
C LEU A 83 4.35 -10.21 0.74
N PRO A 84 3.24 -9.93 0.05
CA PRO A 84 2.72 -10.80 -1.00
C PRO A 84 3.75 -11.03 -2.11
N CYS A 85 3.75 -12.23 -2.70
CA CYS A 85 4.63 -12.55 -3.83
C CYS A 85 4.35 -11.73 -5.10
N ASN A 86 3.12 -11.22 -5.23
CA ASN A 86 2.67 -10.37 -6.32
C ASN A 86 2.85 -8.86 -6.01
N PHE A 87 3.54 -8.52 -4.92
CA PHE A 87 3.89 -7.13 -4.64
C PHE A 87 5.04 -6.72 -5.55
N ASN A 88 4.82 -5.71 -6.42
CA ASN A 88 5.88 -5.23 -7.30
C ASN A 88 6.94 -4.47 -6.51
N LEU A 89 8.11 -5.08 -6.36
CA LEU A 89 9.29 -4.49 -5.71
C LEU A 89 10.44 -4.24 -6.72
N GLU A 90 10.21 -4.43 -8.02
CA GLU A 90 11.27 -4.44 -9.05
C GLU A 90 12.09 -3.15 -9.08
N GLU A 91 11.42 -2.01 -8.92
CA GLU A 91 12.05 -0.69 -9.00
C GLU A 91 12.38 -0.08 -7.62
N ILE A 92 12.04 -0.77 -6.52
CA ILE A 92 12.23 -0.23 -5.17
C ILE A 92 13.71 -0.22 -4.79
N ALA A 93 14.22 0.98 -4.51
CA ALA A 93 15.55 1.19 -3.96
C ALA A 93 15.54 1.28 -2.42
N VAL A 94 14.45 1.79 -1.83
CA VAL A 94 14.31 1.96 -0.38
C VAL A 94 13.01 1.34 0.09
N LEU A 95 13.13 0.37 1.01
CA LEU A 95 12.01 -0.30 1.66
C LEU A 95 12.14 -0.15 3.18
N ASP A 96 11.43 0.81 3.76
CA ASP A 96 11.36 1.02 5.21
C ASP A 96 10.09 0.39 5.78
N LEU A 97 10.28 -0.72 6.51
CA LEU A 97 9.23 -1.49 7.17
C LEU A 97 9.34 -1.39 8.70
N CYS A 98 9.89 -0.31 9.23
CA CYS A 98 10.11 -0.18 10.66
C CYS A 98 8.80 -0.32 11.46
N LYS A 99 8.90 -0.92 12.66
CA LYS A 99 7.76 -1.16 13.56
C LYS A 99 6.61 -1.98 12.92
N SER A 100 6.88 -2.68 11.81
CA SER A 100 5.93 -3.61 11.19
C SER A 100 5.95 -4.98 11.88
N ARG A 101 5.07 -5.87 11.42
CA ARG A 101 5.07 -7.28 11.82
C ARG A 101 5.79 -8.19 10.83
N ILE A 102 6.48 -7.62 9.83
CA ILE A 102 7.10 -8.39 8.76
C ILE A 102 8.25 -9.20 9.34
N CYS A 103 8.12 -10.52 9.28
CA CYS A 103 9.16 -11.47 9.65
C CYS A 103 9.82 -12.13 8.43
N GLN A 104 9.18 -12.05 7.26
CA GLN A 104 9.69 -12.54 5.99
C GLN A 104 9.34 -11.56 4.87
N VAL A 105 10.33 -11.10 4.09
CA VAL A 105 10.08 -10.09 3.06
C VAL A 105 9.17 -10.61 1.95
N LEU A 106 9.41 -11.82 1.43
CA LEU A 106 8.56 -12.43 0.41
C LEU A 106 8.10 -13.83 0.82
N LYS A 107 6.80 -14.11 0.72
CA LYS A 107 6.30 -15.48 0.81
C LYS A 107 6.63 -16.26 -0.46
N LYS A 108 7.35 -17.38 -0.31
CA LYS A 108 7.56 -18.33 -1.41
C LYS A 108 6.23 -19.02 -1.71
N GLN A 109 5.85 -19.10 -3.00
CA GLN A 109 4.79 -20.01 -3.40
C GLN A 109 5.32 -21.45 -3.28
N VAL A 110 4.75 -22.24 -2.38
CA VAL A 110 4.93 -23.69 -2.39
C VAL A 110 3.92 -24.24 -3.39
N ARG A 111 4.40 -24.71 -4.54
CA ARG A 111 3.57 -25.47 -5.49
C ARG A 111 3.13 -26.75 -4.77
N GLN A 112 1.85 -26.87 -4.43
CA GLN A 112 1.30 -28.17 -4.08
C GLN A 112 1.26 -29.00 -5.37
N THR A 113 2.24 -29.88 -5.57
CA THR A 113 2.07 -31.01 -6.48
C THR A 113 1.12 -31.99 -5.79
N ASN A 114 -0.16 -31.89 -6.10
CA ASN A 114 -1.11 -32.94 -5.78
C ASN A 114 -0.70 -34.19 -6.57
N LYS A 115 -0.51 -35.29 -5.84
CA LYS A 115 -0.25 -36.63 -6.36
C LYS A 115 -1.53 -37.45 -6.25
#